data_AF-A0A5B7AUT7-F1
#
_entry.id   AF-A0A5B7AUT7-F1
#
_cell.length_a   1.000
_cell.length_b   1.000
_cell.length_c   1.000
_cell.angle_alpha   90.00
_cell.angle_beta   90.00
_cell.angle_gamma   90.00
#
_symmetry.space_group_name_H-M   'P 1'
#
loop_
_entity.id
_entity.type
_entity.pdbx_description
1 polymer ?
#
loop_
_entity_poly.entity_id
_entity_poly.type
_entity_poly.pdbx_seq_one_letter_code
_entity_poly.pdbx_strand_id
1 'polypeptide(L)'
;MAIKSPILITLFFLINSAISQQSDLESDPTTECTNRWIHIRHLPSQFNFDLLTNCSEYALFDDFCPYLANHGLGQKTHNRSHSWYRTDPHMLELIFHRRMLEYPCLTSDPDAADAVYLPYYAAIDSLRYLYGPDVNSSFEHGLNLFQFLRHYDSPRIWDKHNGHDHFLVMARPAWDFSQPLSNDPPIWGTSFL
;
A
#
# COMPACT_ATOMS: atom_id res chain seq x y z
N MET A 1 71.92 53.29 0.42
CA MET A 1 71.34 52.54 -0.71
C MET A 1 69.99 52.03 -0.23
N ALA A 2 68.91 52.71 -0.65
CA ALA A 2 67.56 52.49 -0.14
C ALA A 2 66.87 51.35 -0.89
N ILE A 3 66.33 50.37 -0.17
CA ILE A 3 65.48 49.31 -0.72
C ILE A 3 64.03 49.67 -0.36
N LYS A 4 63.23 49.96 -1.39
CA LYS A 4 61.78 50.21 -1.27
C LYS A 4 61.08 48.85 -1.13
N SER A 5 60.27 48.70 -0.08
CA SER A 5 59.33 47.58 0.08
C SER A 5 57.97 47.97 -0.51
N PRO A 6 57.24 47.09 -1.24
CA PRO A 6 55.95 47.44 -1.81
C PRO A 6 54.84 47.30 -0.76
N ILE A 7 53.92 48.26 -0.78
CA ILE A 7 52.71 48.29 0.05
C ILE A 7 51.70 47.34 -0.57
N LEU A 8 51.33 46.29 0.16
CA LEU A 8 50.26 45.36 -0.20
C LEU A 8 48.92 45.95 0.26
N ILE A 9 48.12 46.45 -0.68
CA ILE A 9 46.76 46.94 -0.40
C ILE A 9 45.82 45.73 -0.39
N THR A 10 45.34 45.35 0.79
CA THR A 10 44.29 44.34 0.96
C THR A 10 42.92 45.00 0.81
N LEU A 11 42.20 44.66 -0.26
CA LEU A 11 40.83 45.12 -0.52
C LEU A 11 39.86 44.29 0.34
N PHE A 12 39.27 44.91 1.37
CA PHE A 12 38.28 44.25 2.23
C PHE A 12 36.89 44.37 1.57
N PHE A 13 36.43 43.30 0.92
CA PHE A 13 35.05 43.22 0.42
C PHE A 13 34.11 42.94 1.60
N LEU A 14 33.35 43.96 2.01
CA LEU A 14 32.21 43.79 2.93
C LEU A 14 31.04 43.17 2.16
N ILE A 15 30.85 41.86 2.32
CA ILE A 15 29.64 41.17 1.85
C ILE A 15 28.55 41.48 2.88
N ASN A 16 27.64 42.40 2.54
CA ASN A 16 26.39 42.58 3.29
C ASN A 16 25.50 41.38 3.05
N SER A 17 25.54 40.40 3.95
CA SER A 17 24.56 39.32 4.00
C SER A 17 23.23 39.90 4.49
N ALA A 18 22.32 40.19 3.57
CA ALA A 18 20.92 40.42 3.92
C ALA A 18 20.36 39.10 4.45
N ILE A 19 20.12 39.04 5.76
CA ILE A 19 19.43 37.93 6.41
C ILE A 19 17.98 37.99 5.93
N SER A 20 17.64 37.12 4.96
CA SER A 20 16.25 36.79 4.67
C SER A 20 15.76 35.97 5.86
N GLN A 21 14.96 36.58 6.75
CA GLN A 21 14.14 35.83 7.69
C GLN A 21 13.07 35.10 6.88
N GLN A 22 13.39 33.88 6.45
CA GLN A 22 12.39 32.89 6.09
C GLN A 22 11.71 32.52 7.41
N SER A 23 10.53 33.07 7.68
CA SER A 23 9.66 32.51 8.70
C SER A 23 9.21 31.16 8.18
N ASP A 24 9.89 30.09 8.60
CA ASP A 24 9.32 28.75 8.53
C ASP A 24 8.06 28.79 9.39
N LEU A 25 6.91 29.03 8.76
CA LEU A 25 5.62 28.69 9.32
C LEU A 25 5.66 27.19 9.49
N GLU A 26 5.96 26.75 10.70
CA GLU A 26 5.73 25.39 11.17
C GLU A 26 4.27 25.08 10.85
N SER A 27 4.03 24.37 9.73
CA SER A 27 2.71 23.95 9.32
C SER A 27 2.16 23.12 10.48
N ASP A 28 1.00 23.51 11.01
CA ASP A 28 0.32 22.69 12.00
C ASP A 28 0.12 21.31 11.36
N PRO A 29 0.66 20.22 11.93
CA PRO A 29 0.55 18.89 11.34
C PRO A 29 -0.92 18.48 11.09
N THR A 30 -1.89 19.10 11.78
CA THR A 30 -3.32 18.91 11.51
C THR A 30 -3.77 19.56 10.19
N THR A 31 -3.24 20.74 9.82
CA THR A 31 -3.52 21.37 8.51
C THR A 31 -2.96 20.56 7.36
N GLU A 32 -1.82 19.89 7.56
CA GLU A 32 -1.24 19.02 6.53
C GLU A 32 -2.17 17.84 6.21
N CYS A 33 -2.84 17.24 7.18
CA CYS A 33 -3.66 16.05 6.95
C CYS A 33 -5.12 16.33 6.55
N THR A 34 -5.50 17.58 6.35
CA THR A 34 -6.85 17.96 5.88
C THR A 34 -7.21 17.21 4.59
N ASN A 35 -8.34 16.49 4.58
CA ASN A 35 -8.82 15.64 3.48
C ASN A 35 -7.87 14.48 3.09
N ARG A 36 -7.00 14.07 4.01
CA ARG A 36 -6.00 13.01 3.81
C ARG A 36 -6.03 11.97 4.93
N TRP A 37 -6.97 12.02 5.86
CA TRP A 37 -7.05 11.08 6.97
C TRP A 37 -7.50 9.71 6.49
N ILE A 38 -6.70 8.68 6.79
CA ILE A 38 -7.01 7.29 6.43
C ILE A 38 -7.20 6.47 7.70
N HIS A 39 -8.31 5.74 7.76
CA HIS A 39 -8.50 4.69 8.75
C HIS A 39 -8.19 3.33 8.12
N ILE A 40 -7.35 2.53 8.77
CA ILE A 40 -7.06 1.15 8.33
C ILE A 40 -7.96 0.20 9.10
N ARG A 41 -8.79 -0.58 8.38
CA ARG A 41 -9.63 -1.60 8.98
C ARG A 41 -8.80 -2.78 9.46
N HIS A 42 -9.04 -3.21 10.69
CA HIS A 42 -8.36 -4.36 11.28
C HIS A 42 -9.07 -5.65 10.82
N LEU A 43 -8.62 -6.20 9.70
CA LEU A 43 -9.16 -7.43 9.15
C LEU A 43 -8.55 -8.67 9.83
N PRO A 44 -9.33 -9.74 10.07
CA PRO A 44 -8.82 -11.06 10.41
C PRO A 44 -7.77 -11.55 9.41
N SER A 45 -6.79 -12.30 9.89
CA SER A 45 -5.62 -12.73 9.10
C SER A 45 -5.97 -13.57 7.88
N GLN A 46 -7.12 -14.24 7.89
CA GLN A 46 -7.67 -15.00 6.74
C GLN A 46 -7.82 -14.14 5.48
N PHE A 47 -7.96 -12.81 5.63
CA PHE A 47 -8.08 -11.86 4.52
C PHE A 47 -6.71 -11.33 4.05
N ASN A 48 -5.62 -11.63 4.75
CA ASN A 48 -4.27 -11.18 4.40
C ASN A 48 -3.18 -12.20 4.73
N PHE A 49 -2.59 -12.16 5.91
CA PHE A 49 -1.36 -12.86 6.23
C PHE A 49 -1.49 -14.38 6.17
N ASP A 50 -2.67 -14.95 6.44
CA ASP A 50 -2.89 -16.40 6.33
C ASP A 50 -2.84 -16.85 4.86
N LEU A 51 -3.19 -15.98 3.91
CA LEU A 51 -3.07 -16.27 2.47
C LEU A 51 -1.59 -16.44 2.03
N LEU A 52 -0.65 -15.93 2.84
CA LEU A 52 0.79 -16.01 2.59
C LEU A 52 1.45 -17.24 3.22
N THR A 53 0.79 -17.97 4.14
CA THR A 53 1.45 -19.06 4.89
C THR A 53 1.86 -20.22 4.00
N ASN A 54 1.08 -20.49 2.95
CA ASN A 54 1.29 -21.60 2.03
C ASN A 54 1.81 -21.10 0.66
N CYS A 55 2.71 -20.12 0.68
CA CYS A 55 3.27 -19.46 -0.51
C CYS A 55 3.99 -20.40 -1.51
N SER A 56 4.25 -21.64 -1.13
CA SER A 56 4.86 -22.68 -1.97
C SER A 56 3.88 -23.76 -2.46
N GLU A 57 2.59 -23.69 -2.09
CA GLU A 57 1.63 -24.78 -2.32
C GLU A 57 0.56 -24.47 -3.39
N TYR A 58 0.65 -23.32 -4.06
CA TYR A 58 -0.29 -22.96 -5.12
C TYR A 58 0.04 -23.76 -6.40
N ALA A 59 -0.77 -24.76 -6.74
CA ALA A 59 -0.45 -25.77 -7.77
C ALA A 59 -0.08 -25.24 -9.19
N LEU A 60 -0.48 -24.01 -9.53
CA LEU A 60 -0.19 -23.38 -10.84
C LEU A 60 0.66 -22.11 -10.72
N PHE A 61 1.07 -21.74 -9.51
CA PHE A 61 1.92 -20.60 -9.23
C PHE A 61 3.24 -21.12 -8.63
N ASP A 62 4.38 -20.74 -9.21
CA ASP A 62 5.68 -21.09 -8.63
C ASP A 62 5.76 -20.62 -7.16
N ASP A 63 6.67 -21.23 -6.41
CA ASP A 63 7.01 -20.81 -5.05
C ASP A 63 7.28 -19.30 -4.99
N PHE A 64 6.32 -18.54 -4.44
CA PHE A 64 6.44 -17.09 -4.30
C PHE A 64 6.95 -16.67 -2.92
N CYS A 65 7.25 -17.63 -2.03
CA CYS A 65 7.83 -17.35 -0.72
C CYS A 65 9.09 -16.46 -0.78
N PRO A 66 10.00 -16.57 -1.78
CA PRO A 66 11.15 -15.69 -1.89
C PRO A 66 10.82 -14.20 -2.00
N TYR A 67 9.62 -13.85 -2.48
CA TYR A 67 9.18 -12.48 -2.67
C TYR A 67 8.57 -11.84 -1.41
N LEU A 68 8.23 -12.63 -0.39
CA LEU A 68 7.69 -12.12 0.88
C LEU A 68 8.73 -11.34 1.72
N ALA A 69 10.02 -11.60 1.50
CA ALA A 69 11.10 -10.94 2.22
C ALA A 69 11.03 -9.41 2.09
N ASN A 70 11.54 -8.69 3.10
CA ASN A 70 11.55 -7.23 3.12
C ASN A 70 10.14 -6.62 2.88
N HIS A 71 9.12 -7.21 3.50
CA HIS A 71 7.72 -6.78 3.40
C HIS A 71 7.18 -6.77 1.96
N GLY A 72 7.44 -7.85 1.22
CA GLY A 72 6.97 -8.00 -0.17
C GLY A 72 7.92 -7.44 -1.23
N LEU A 73 8.99 -6.72 -0.85
CA LEU A 73 9.98 -6.26 -1.82
C LEU A 73 10.82 -7.41 -2.41
N GLY A 74 10.86 -8.56 -1.73
CA GLY A 74 11.65 -9.73 -2.08
C GLY A 74 13.10 -9.66 -1.62
N GLN A 75 13.92 -10.60 -2.06
CA GLN A 75 15.35 -10.64 -1.73
C GLN A 75 16.11 -9.48 -2.38
N LYS A 76 17.20 -9.05 -1.76
CA LYS A 76 18.10 -8.05 -2.38
C LYS A 76 18.66 -8.56 -3.71
N THR A 77 18.84 -7.67 -4.69
CA THR A 77 19.45 -8.05 -5.99
C THR A 77 20.90 -8.52 -5.81
N HIS A 78 21.61 -7.96 -4.83
CA HIS A 78 22.95 -8.32 -4.40
C HIS A 78 23.13 -8.04 -2.89
N ASN A 79 24.03 -8.75 -2.20
CA ASN A 79 24.21 -8.64 -0.74
C ASN A 79 24.50 -7.22 -0.23
N ARG A 80 25.19 -6.40 -1.03
CA ARG A 80 25.53 -5.00 -0.72
C ARG A 80 24.46 -3.99 -1.16
N SER A 81 23.37 -4.44 -1.79
CA SER A 81 22.28 -3.55 -2.17
C SER A 81 21.55 -3.03 -0.93
N HIS A 82 21.25 -1.73 -0.93
CA HIS A 82 20.41 -1.09 0.08
C HIS A 82 19.08 -0.59 -0.49
N SER A 83 18.94 -0.51 -1.82
CA SER A 83 17.80 0.11 -2.50
C SER A 83 17.13 -0.77 -3.56
N TRP A 84 17.78 -1.85 -4.01
CA TRP A 84 17.26 -2.71 -5.08
C TRP A 84 16.93 -4.11 -4.58
N TYR A 85 15.71 -4.56 -4.87
CA TYR A 85 15.16 -5.86 -4.50
C TYR A 85 14.59 -6.57 -5.73
N ARG A 86 14.51 -7.90 -5.67
CA ARG A 86 13.85 -8.74 -6.68
C ARG A 86 12.37 -8.81 -6.36
N THR A 87 11.65 -7.73 -6.67
CA THR A 87 10.22 -7.59 -6.40
C THR A 87 9.39 -8.33 -7.44
N ASP A 88 8.33 -8.98 -6.98
CA ASP A 88 7.33 -9.62 -7.83
C ASP A 88 6.04 -8.79 -7.85
N PRO A 89 5.38 -8.61 -9.02
CA PRO A 89 4.15 -7.83 -9.12
C PRO A 89 3.01 -8.34 -8.21
N HIS A 90 2.95 -9.62 -7.89
CA HIS A 90 1.91 -10.20 -7.03
C HIS A 90 2.03 -9.75 -5.57
N MET A 91 3.19 -9.19 -5.17
CA MET A 91 3.41 -8.69 -3.82
C MET A 91 2.92 -7.25 -3.62
N LEU A 92 2.32 -6.61 -4.63
CA LEU A 92 1.88 -5.22 -4.55
C LEU A 92 0.94 -4.96 -3.36
N GLU A 93 0.04 -5.88 -3.06
CA GLU A 93 -0.89 -5.79 -1.92
C GLU A 93 -0.16 -5.79 -0.57
N LEU A 94 0.83 -6.68 -0.39
CA LEU A 94 1.67 -6.75 0.80
C LEU A 94 2.55 -5.50 0.94
N ILE A 95 3.18 -5.05 -0.16
CA ILE A 95 4.00 -3.84 -0.19
C ILE A 95 3.13 -2.63 0.17
N PHE A 96 1.96 -2.49 -0.46
CA PHE A 96 1.06 -1.36 -0.22
C PHE A 96 0.55 -1.38 1.22
N HIS A 97 0.15 -2.54 1.74
CA HIS A 97 -0.23 -2.68 3.15
C HIS A 97 0.91 -2.20 4.07
N ARG A 98 2.15 -2.62 3.84
CA ARG A 98 3.30 -2.15 4.64
C ARG A 98 3.48 -0.63 4.54
N ARG A 99 3.36 -0.05 3.34
CA ARG A 99 3.52 1.40 3.12
C ARG A 99 2.41 2.21 3.78
N MET A 100 1.18 1.68 3.77
CA MET A 100 0.04 2.32 4.42
C MET A 100 0.22 2.45 5.92
N LEU A 101 0.90 1.50 6.58
CA LEU A 101 1.20 1.58 8.01
C LEU A 101 2.19 2.71 8.37
N GLU A 102 2.91 3.25 7.38
CA GLU A 102 3.87 4.36 7.54
C GLU A 102 3.30 5.70 7.04
N TYR A 103 2.02 5.72 6.62
CA TYR A 103 1.37 6.91 6.12
C TYR A 103 1.20 7.96 7.24
N PRO A 104 1.55 9.24 7.03
CA PRO A 104 1.56 10.23 8.12
C PRO A 104 0.16 10.63 8.61
N CYS A 105 -0.87 10.49 7.78
CA CYS A 105 -2.24 10.92 8.10
C CYS A 105 -3.13 9.72 8.44
N LEU A 106 -2.70 8.88 9.39
CA LEU A 106 -3.51 7.77 9.89
C LEU A 106 -4.35 8.21 11.09
N THR A 107 -5.60 7.73 11.15
CA THR A 107 -6.48 7.92 12.30
C THR A 107 -7.00 6.59 12.82
N SER A 108 -7.01 6.44 14.16
CA SER A 108 -7.68 5.33 14.82
C SER A 108 -9.20 5.51 14.91
N ASP A 109 -9.67 6.75 14.78
CA ASP A 109 -11.09 7.09 14.73
C ASP A 109 -11.61 7.04 13.28
N PRO A 110 -12.47 6.05 12.92
CA PRO A 110 -13.06 5.96 11.58
C PRO A 110 -14.01 7.12 11.27
N ASP A 111 -14.57 7.80 12.26
CA ASP A 111 -15.49 8.92 12.04
C ASP A 111 -14.73 10.17 11.54
N ALA A 112 -13.45 10.29 11.89
CA ALA A 112 -12.53 11.34 11.43
C ALA A 112 -11.81 11.04 10.09
N ALA A 113 -12.02 9.85 9.50
CA ALA A 113 -11.35 9.46 8.27
C ALA A 113 -12.04 10.02 7.02
N ASP A 114 -11.21 10.41 6.05
CA ASP A 114 -11.62 10.79 4.69
C ASP A 114 -11.72 9.57 3.77
N ALA A 115 -10.95 8.51 4.05
CA ALA A 115 -11.02 7.23 3.36
C ALA A 115 -10.68 6.05 4.28
N VAL A 116 -11.17 4.87 3.93
CA VAL A 116 -11.00 3.64 4.71
C VAL A 116 -10.21 2.61 3.89
N TYR A 117 -9.00 2.26 4.35
CA TYR A 117 -8.18 1.25 3.69
C TYR A 117 -8.53 -0.16 4.20
N LEU A 118 -8.74 -1.08 3.26
CA LEU A 118 -8.95 -2.50 3.51
C LEU A 118 -7.68 -3.29 3.12
N PRO A 119 -6.90 -3.81 4.10
CA PRO A 119 -5.73 -4.64 3.81
C PRO A 119 -6.14 -6.07 3.44
N TYR A 120 -6.86 -6.23 2.33
CA TYR A 120 -7.29 -7.51 1.77
C TYR A 120 -6.38 -7.91 0.61
N TYR A 121 -5.85 -9.13 0.62
CA TYR A 121 -4.96 -9.64 -0.43
C TYR A 121 -5.76 -10.38 -1.51
N ALA A 122 -6.58 -9.61 -2.23
CA ALA A 122 -7.55 -10.10 -3.21
C ALA A 122 -6.90 -10.91 -4.35
N ALA A 123 -5.72 -10.51 -4.81
CA ALA A 123 -5.00 -11.21 -5.85
C ALA A 123 -4.58 -12.61 -5.42
N ILE A 124 -4.13 -12.77 -4.17
CA ILE A 124 -3.71 -14.07 -3.65
C ILE A 124 -4.94 -14.93 -3.34
N ASP A 125 -6.00 -14.35 -2.74
CA ASP A 125 -7.25 -15.08 -2.51
C ASP A 125 -7.89 -15.53 -3.83
N SER A 126 -7.74 -14.75 -4.92
CA SER A 126 -8.26 -15.14 -6.23
C SER A 126 -7.66 -16.44 -6.78
N LEU A 127 -6.47 -16.85 -6.33
CA LEU A 127 -5.77 -18.01 -6.89
C LEU A 127 -6.57 -19.31 -6.76
N ARG A 128 -7.30 -19.51 -5.66
CA ARG A 128 -8.14 -20.71 -5.47
C ARG A 128 -9.33 -20.75 -6.43
N TYR A 129 -9.80 -19.60 -6.88
CA TYR A 129 -10.89 -19.46 -7.85
C TYR A 129 -10.40 -19.49 -9.30
N LEU A 130 -9.19 -19.00 -9.59
CA LEU A 130 -8.66 -18.97 -10.96
C LEU A 130 -8.01 -20.29 -11.37
N TYR A 131 -7.38 -20.97 -10.41
CA TYR A 131 -6.48 -22.11 -10.65
C TYR A 131 -6.76 -23.30 -9.74
N GLY A 132 -7.55 -23.10 -8.68
CA GLY A 132 -7.73 -24.06 -7.60
C GLY A 132 -9.07 -24.81 -7.64
N PRO A 133 -9.41 -25.48 -6.53
CA PRO A 133 -10.62 -26.30 -6.44
C PRO A 133 -11.92 -25.48 -6.49
N ASP A 134 -11.85 -24.18 -6.21
CA ASP A 134 -13.01 -23.30 -6.06
C ASP A 134 -13.39 -22.62 -7.39
N VAL A 135 -12.88 -23.07 -8.55
CA VAL A 135 -13.14 -22.46 -9.86
C VAL A 135 -14.62 -22.35 -10.21
N ASN A 136 -15.44 -23.32 -9.76
CA ASN A 136 -16.88 -23.29 -9.96
C ASN A 136 -17.63 -22.34 -9.02
N SER A 137 -16.93 -21.73 -8.05
CA SER A 137 -17.45 -20.80 -7.05
C SER A 137 -16.79 -19.42 -7.16
N SER A 138 -16.24 -19.06 -8.32
CA SER A 138 -15.53 -17.78 -8.50
C SER A 138 -16.40 -16.53 -8.28
N PHE A 139 -17.72 -16.68 -8.28
CA PHE A 139 -18.69 -15.65 -7.90
C PHE A 139 -18.70 -15.34 -6.40
N GLU A 140 -18.11 -16.20 -5.55
CA GLU A 140 -18.03 -16.01 -4.10
C GLU A 140 -16.79 -15.20 -3.67
N HIS A 141 -15.87 -14.91 -4.60
CA HIS A 141 -14.66 -14.14 -4.28
C HIS A 141 -15.02 -12.78 -3.68
N GLY A 142 -14.50 -12.49 -2.48
CA GLY A 142 -14.80 -11.25 -1.74
C GLY A 142 -16.09 -11.26 -0.91
N LEU A 143 -16.98 -12.25 -1.09
CA LEU A 143 -18.25 -12.30 -0.37
C LEU A 143 -18.05 -12.41 1.16
N ASN A 144 -17.08 -13.20 1.60
CA ASN A 144 -16.75 -13.34 3.03
C ASN A 144 -16.26 -12.01 3.62
N LEU A 145 -15.41 -11.27 2.89
CA LEU A 145 -14.96 -9.95 3.29
C LEU A 145 -16.14 -8.99 3.41
N PHE A 146 -17.02 -8.95 2.41
CA PHE A 146 -18.23 -8.12 2.45
C PHE A 146 -19.10 -8.44 3.67
N GLN A 147 -19.37 -9.71 3.94
CA GLN A 147 -20.14 -10.14 5.11
C GLN A 147 -19.46 -9.73 6.42
N PHE A 148 -18.14 -9.89 6.52
CA PHE A 148 -17.36 -9.47 7.67
C PHE A 148 -17.51 -7.96 7.94
N LEU A 149 -17.31 -7.12 6.92
CA LEU A 149 -17.41 -5.67 7.03
C LEU A 149 -18.83 -5.21 7.37
N ARG A 150 -19.85 -5.85 6.81
CA ARG A 150 -21.27 -5.48 6.99
C ARG A 150 -21.88 -5.96 8.28
N HIS A 151 -21.39 -7.05 8.87
CA HIS A 151 -22.10 -7.73 9.95
C HIS A 151 -21.28 -7.99 11.20
N TYR A 152 -19.95 -8.03 11.12
CA TYR A 152 -19.11 -8.48 12.23
C TYR A 152 -18.15 -7.41 12.74
N ASP A 153 -17.52 -6.65 11.86
CA ASP A 153 -16.56 -5.61 12.24
C ASP A 153 -17.19 -4.23 12.12
N SER A 154 -17.77 -3.75 13.23
CA SER A 154 -18.29 -2.38 13.35
C SER A 154 -19.08 -1.92 12.10
N PRO A 155 -20.28 -2.47 11.83
CA PRO A 155 -21.05 -2.20 10.62
C PRO A 155 -21.26 -0.72 10.30
N ARG A 156 -21.32 0.12 11.34
CA ARG A 156 -21.45 1.59 11.24
C ARG A 156 -20.40 2.23 10.32
N ILE A 157 -19.17 1.74 10.34
CA ILE A 157 -18.07 2.29 9.54
C ILE A 157 -18.36 2.09 8.05
N TRP A 158 -18.86 0.91 7.67
CA TRP A 158 -19.31 0.66 6.30
C TRP A 158 -20.55 1.49 5.95
N ASP A 159 -21.54 1.50 6.85
CA ASP A 159 -22.86 2.10 6.61
C ASP A 159 -22.81 3.62 6.45
N LYS A 160 -21.80 4.30 7.02
CA LYS A 160 -21.61 5.77 6.92
C LYS A 160 -21.68 6.28 5.48
N HIS A 161 -21.01 5.58 4.57
CA HIS A 161 -20.98 5.93 3.15
C HIS A 161 -21.28 4.72 2.24
N ASN A 162 -21.96 3.70 2.77
CA ASN A 162 -22.24 2.45 2.06
C ASN A 162 -21.01 1.82 1.38
N GLY A 163 -19.83 1.95 2.00
CA GLY A 163 -18.57 1.44 1.46
C GLY A 163 -17.94 2.29 0.34
N HIS A 164 -18.53 3.41 -0.08
CA HIS A 164 -17.98 4.25 -1.17
C HIS A 164 -16.67 4.98 -0.82
N ASP A 165 -16.38 5.12 0.47
CA ASP A 165 -15.14 5.65 1.02
C ASP A 165 -14.09 4.54 1.31
N HIS A 166 -14.42 3.28 1.05
CA HIS A 166 -13.51 2.16 1.25
C HIS A 166 -12.70 1.88 -0.02
N PHE A 167 -11.41 1.58 0.16
CA PHE A 167 -10.54 1.21 -0.94
C PHE A 167 -9.58 0.08 -0.56
N LEU A 168 -9.14 -0.65 -1.58
CA LEU A 168 -8.13 -1.70 -1.51
C LEU A 168 -7.27 -1.66 -2.77
N VAL A 169 -6.17 -2.39 -2.75
CA VAL A 169 -5.28 -2.56 -3.91
C VAL A 169 -5.40 -4.00 -4.38
N MET A 170 -5.35 -4.23 -5.69
CA MET A 170 -5.38 -5.57 -6.28
C MET A 170 -4.16 -5.81 -7.16
N ALA A 171 -3.39 -6.85 -6.87
CA ALA A 171 -2.10 -7.12 -7.51
C ALA A 171 -2.18 -7.94 -8.83
N ARG A 172 -3.32 -7.87 -9.56
CA ARG A 172 -3.54 -8.59 -10.83
C ARG A 172 -4.34 -7.74 -11.83
N PRO A 173 -4.32 -8.07 -13.14
CA PRO A 173 -5.13 -7.37 -14.14
C PRO A 173 -6.63 -7.42 -13.80
N ALA A 174 -7.36 -6.35 -14.10
CA ALA A 174 -8.81 -6.27 -13.84
C ALA A 174 -9.61 -7.43 -14.45
N TRP A 175 -9.16 -7.96 -15.60
CA TRP A 175 -9.73 -9.14 -16.25
C TRP A 175 -9.83 -10.38 -15.34
N ASP A 176 -8.93 -10.55 -14.37
CA ASP A 176 -8.95 -11.67 -13.41
C ASP A 176 -10.07 -11.52 -12.37
N PHE A 177 -10.70 -10.34 -12.30
CA PHE A 177 -11.75 -9.99 -11.35
C PHE A 177 -13.09 -9.65 -12.01
N SER A 178 -13.21 -9.74 -13.34
CA SER A 178 -14.38 -9.24 -14.09
C SER A 178 -15.14 -10.34 -14.85
N GLN A 179 -15.64 -11.33 -14.13
CA GLN A 179 -16.58 -12.34 -14.64
C GLN A 179 -18.04 -11.99 -14.29
N PRO A 180 -19.00 -12.09 -15.22
CA PRO A 180 -20.42 -11.97 -14.88
C PRO A 180 -20.90 -13.02 -13.88
N LEU A 181 -21.72 -12.61 -12.90
CA LEU A 181 -22.28 -13.49 -11.86
C LEU A 181 -23.11 -14.66 -12.41
N SER A 182 -23.72 -14.50 -13.58
CA SER A 182 -24.65 -15.46 -14.17
C SER A 182 -24.03 -16.39 -15.21
N ASN A 183 -22.70 -16.38 -15.35
CA ASN A 183 -22.04 -17.13 -16.40
C ASN A 183 -21.86 -18.61 -16.02
N ASP A 184 -22.44 -19.51 -16.81
CA ASP A 184 -22.43 -20.97 -16.61
C ASP A 184 -22.23 -21.69 -17.96
N PRO A 185 -21.11 -22.42 -18.18
CA PRO A 185 -20.03 -22.68 -17.23
C PRO A 185 -19.16 -21.43 -16.98
N PRO A 186 -18.50 -21.32 -15.81
CA PRO A 186 -17.56 -20.24 -15.51
C PRO A 186 -16.50 -20.06 -16.61
N ILE A 187 -16.15 -18.80 -16.89
CA ILE A 187 -15.05 -18.42 -17.77
C ILE A 187 -13.85 -18.01 -16.89
N TRP A 188 -12.79 -17.53 -17.52
CA TRP A 188 -11.70 -16.95 -16.77
C TRP A 188 -12.16 -15.74 -15.94
N GLY A 189 -11.76 -15.68 -14.68
CA GLY A 189 -11.99 -14.55 -13.79
C GLY A 189 -12.90 -14.88 -12.60
N THR A 190 -12.90 -13.96 -11.62
CA THR A 190 -13.83 -13.95 -10.49
C THR A 190 -14.88 -12.85 -10.69
N SER A 191 -15.94 -12.82 -9.87
CA SER A 191 -16.96 -11.75 -9.93
C SER A 191 -16.75 -10.69 -8.85
N PHE A 192 -15.50 -10.36 -8.55
CA PHE A 192 -15.17 -9.39 -7.51
C PHE A 192 -15.44 -7.94 -7.95
N LEU A 193 -15.20 -7.63 -9.24
CA LEU A 193 -15.47 -6.34 -9.89
C LEU A 193 -16.77 -6.34 -10.71
#